data_AF-A0A3D2R4T4-F1
#
_entry.id   AF-A0A3D2R4T4-F1
#
_cell.length_a   1.000
_cell.length_b   1.000
_cell.length_c   1.000
_cell.angle_alpha   90.00
_cell.angle_beta   90.00
_cell.angle_gamma   90.00
#
_symmetry.space_group_name_H-M   'P 1'
#
loop_
_entity.id
_entity.type
_entity.pdbx_description
1 polymer ?
#
loop_
_entity_poly.entity_id
_entity_poly.type
_entity_poly.pdbx_seq_one_letter_code
_entity_poly.pdbx_strand_id
1 'polypeptide(L)' 'DFKYSLTASYQTNFSGNDWRYFGEKKHNIKVTFPHYIQVFESYNGFIPNCSVLDALFNLGPQTLDYLQNLSLPSKDR' A
#
# COMPACT_ATOMS: atom_id res chain seq x y z
N ASP A 1 12.86 21.79 -17.82
CA ASP A 1 13.19 20.38 -18.02
C ASP A 1 13.67 19.72 -16.75
N PHE A 2 13.11 18.56 -16.44
CA PHE A 2 13.49 17.76 -15.28
C PHE A 2 14.80 17.01 -15.62
N LYS A 3 15.91 17.31 -14.94
CA LYS A 3 17.19 16.62 -15.17
C LYS A 3 17.18 15.27 -14.46
N TYR A 4 17.29 14.18 -15.22
CA TYR A 4 17.43 12.83 -14.69
C TYR A 4 18.52 12.05 -15.43
N SER A 5 19.03 11.00 -14.79
CA SER A 5 20.00 10.05 -15.36
C SER A 5 19.50 8.63 -15.15
N LEU A 6 19.76 7.74 -16.12
CA LEU A 6 19.38 6.33 -16.01
C LEU A 6 20.45 5.55 -15.24
N THR A 7 20.02 4.55 -14.48
CA THR A 7 20.91 3.57 -13.86
C THR A 7 21.21 2.44 -14.83
N ALA A 8 22.43 1.92 -14.81
CA ALA A 8 22.80 0.75 -15.62
C ALA A 8 22.35 -0.58 -14.98
N SER A 9 22.16 -0.60 -13.66
CA SER A 9 21.78 -1.78 -12.89
C SER A 9 21.00 -1.42 -11.64
N TYR A 10 20.26 -2.40 -11.11
CA TYR A 10 19.61 -2.30 -9.81
C TYR A 10 20.64 -2.36 -8.68
N GLN A 11 20.46 -1.51 -7.66
CA GLN A 11 21.34 -1.44 -6.49
C GLN A 11 20.53 -1.73 -5.22
N THR A 12 20.89 -2.79 -4.51
CA THR A 12 20.27 -3.13 -3.21
C THR A 12 20.66 -2.12 -2.14
N ASN A 13 21.94 -1.76 -2.05
CA ASN A 13 22.45 -0.75 -1.14
C ASN A 13 22.79 0.52 -1.93
N PHE A 14 22.03 1.59 -1.72
CA PHE A 14 22.26 2.88 -2.36
C PHE A 14 22.86 3.87 -1.35
N SER A 15 23.98 4.50 -1.69
CA SER A 15 24.69 5.43 -0.80
C SER A 15 24.11 6.84 -0.78
N GLY A 16 23.21 7.17 -1.71
CA GLY A 16 22.52 8.46 -1.77
C GLY A 16 21.19 8.46 -1.01
N ASN A 17 20.31 9.40 -1.36
CA ASN A 17 18.96 9.46 -0.80
C ASN A 17 18.14 8.26 -1.27
N ASP A 18 17.99 7.27 -0.41
CA ASP A 18 17.12 6.13 -0.61
C ASP A 18 15.78 6.35 0.09
N TRP A 19 14.69 6.40 -0.69
CA TRP A 19 13.33 6.61 -0.17
C TRP A 19 12.54 5.30 -0.08
N ARG A 20 13.13 4.14 -0.41
CA ARG A 20 12.45 2.84 -0.41
C ARG A 20 11.92 2.48 0.98
N TYR A 21 12.61 2.90 2.04
CA TYR A 21 12.18 2.68 3.43
C TYR A 21 10.81 3.30 3.76
N PHE A 22 10.36 4.34 3.04
CA PHE A 22 9.00 4.88 3.24
C PHE A 22 7.92 3.89 2.84
N GLY A 23 8.20 3.00 1.88
CA GLY A 23 7.30 1.92 1.48
C GLY A 23 7.16 0.84 2.55
N GLU A 24 8.23 0.57 3.31
CA GLU A 24 8.28 -0.49 4.32
C GLU A 24 7.41 -0.19 5.55
N LYS A 25 7.08 1.08 5.81
CA LYS A 25 6.27 1.50 6.97
C LYS A 25 4.80 1.06 6.90
N LYS A 26 4.33 0.57 5.74
CA LYS A 26 2.95 0.10 5.56
C LYS A 26 2.60 -1.06 6.51
N HIS A 27 3.57 -1.84 6.97
CA HIS A 27 3.32 -3.11 7.66
C HIS A 27 3.06 -3.01 9.19
N ASN A 28 3.24 -1.85 9.82
CA ASN A 28 3.20 -1.72 11.29
C ASN A 28 1.92 -1.05 11.84
N ILE A 29 0.89 -0.90 11.01
CA ILE A 29 -0.35 -0.26 11.42
C ILE A 29 -1.30 -1.33 12.01
N LYS A 30 -1.64 -1.18 13.30
CA LYS A 30 -2.66 -2.01 13.97
C LYS A 30 -4.06 -1.55 13.58
N VAL A 31 -4.44 -1.82 12.32
CA VAL A 31 -5.80 -1.60 11.80
C VAL A 31 -6.39 -2.94 11.40
N THR A 32 -7.64 -3.17 11.78
CA THR A 32 -8.42 -4.30 11.27
C THR A 32 -9.00 -3.90 9.93
N PHE A 33 -8.64 -4.61 8.87
CA PHE A 33 -9.17 -4.40 7.53
C PHE A 33 -10.33 -5.38 7.30
N PRO A 34 -11.57 -4.89 7.11
CA PRO A 34 -12.69 -5.75 6.78
C PRO A 34 -12.43 -6.53 5.49
N HIS A 35 -12.85 -7.79 5.47
CA HIS A 35 -12.72 -8.64 4.29
C HIS A 35 -13.58 -8.11 3.14
N TYR A 36 -13.05 -8.21 1.92
CA TYR A 36 -13.77 -7.97 0.68
C TYR A 36 -13.23 -8.92 -0.39
N ILE A 37 -14.04 -9.18 -1.42
CA ILE A 37 -13.68 -10.09 -2.50
C ILE A 37 -12.53 -9.51 -3.31
N GLN A 38 -11.41 -10.23 -3.38
CA GLN A 38 -10.29 -9.88 -4.26
C GLN A 38 -10.28 -10.77 -5.51
N VAL A 39 -9.94 -10.21 -6.67
CA VAL A 39 -9.92 -10.95 -7.96
C VAL A 39 -9.06 -12.22 -7.90
N PHE A 40 -7.98 -12.19 -7.12
CA PHE A 40 -7.04 -13.32 -6.96
C PHE A 40 -7.07 -13.96 -5.56
N GLU A 41 -8.14 -13.76 -4.81
CA GLU A 41 -8.27 -14.27 -3.44
C GLU A 41 -8.18 -15.79 -3.36
N SER A 42 -8.79 -16.50 -4.32
CA SER A 42 -8.79 -17.98 -4.35
C SER A 42 -7.39 -18.59 -4.45
N TYR A 43 -6.42 -17.81 -4.95
CA TYR A 43 -5.05 -18.26 -5.14
C TYR A 43 -4.12 -17.84 -4.01
N ASN A 44 -4.33 -16.64 -3.44
CA ASN A 44 -3.39 -16.03 -2.49
C ASN A 44 -3.97 -15.82 -1.09
N GLY A 45 -5.25 -16.13 -0.89
CA GLY A 45 -6.02 -15.68 0.26
C GLY A 45 -6.30 -14.18 0.22
N PHE A 46 -6.96 -13.68 1.27
CA PHE A 46 -7.21 -12.25 1.43
C PHE A 46 -5.94 -11.52 1.85
N ILE A 47 -5.57 -10.48 1.10
CA ILE A 47 -4.42 -9.63 1.39
C ILE A 47 -4.94 -8.29 1.93
N PRO A 48 -4.81 -8.02 3.25
CA PRO A 48 -5.20 -6.73 3.82
C PRO A 48 -4.17 -5.63 3.51
N ASN A 49 -4.56 -4.36 3.70
CA ASN A 49 -3.65 -3.20 3.62
C ASN A 49 -2.90 -3.07 2.28
N CYS A 50 -3.57 -3.44 1.17
CA CYS A 50 -3.08 -3.24 -0.18
C CYS A 50 -3.06 -1.75 -0.58
N SER A 51 -2.53 -1.45 -1.77
CA SER A 51 -2.59 -0.07 -2.27
C SER A 51 -4.03 0.39 -2.47
N VAL A 52 -4.25 1.71 -2.41
CA VAL A 52 -5.56 2.30 -2.72
C VAL A 52 -6.03 1.94 -4.13
N LEU A 53 -5.10 1.73 -5.07
CA LEU A 53 -5.40 1.30 -6.42
C LEU A 53 -5.91 -0.16 -6.45
N ASP A 54 -5.30 -1.05 -5.66
CA ASP A 54 -5.79 -2.43 -5.53
C ASP A 54 -7.20 -2.45 -4.96
N ALA A 55 -7.46 -1.65 -3.91
CA ALA A 55 -8.79 -1.52 -3.34
C ALA A 55 -9.79 -0.98 -4.37
N LEU A 56 -9.39 0.00 -5.19
CA LEU A 56 -10.20 0.56 -6.27
C LEU A 56 -10.56 -0.46 -7.34
N PHE A 57 -9.62 -1.32 -7.75
CA PHE A 57 -9.90 -2.32 -8.78
C PHE A 57 -10.72 -3.50 -8.27
N ASN A 58 -10.66 -3.82 -6.97
CA ASN A 58 -11.47 -4.88 -6.39
C ASN A 58 -12.89 -4.40 -5.97
N LEU A 59 -13.00 -3.20 -5.38
CA LEU A 59 -14.26 -2.66 -4.82
C LEU A 59 -14.95 -1.63 -5.73
N GLY A 60 -14.24 -1.06 -6.69
CA GLY A 60 -14.76 0.00 -7.56
C GLY A 60 -15.25 1.21 -6.76
N PRO A 61 -16.48 1.71 -6.99
CA PRO A 61 -16.98 2.89 -6.29
C PRO A 61 -17.11 2.69 -4.76
N GLN A 62 -17.20 1.45 -4.28
CA GLN A 62 -17.30 1.13 -2.85
C GLN A 62 -15.99 1.36 -2.07
N THR A 63 -14.88 1.64 -2.76
CA THR A 63 -13.59 1.91 -2.11
C THR A 63 -13.67 3.09 -1.14
N LEU A 64 -14.43 4.14 -1.47
CA LEU A 64 -14.55 5.29 -0.57
C LEU A 64 -15.22 4.90 0.75
N ASP A 65 -16.37 4.24 0.67
CA ASP A 65 -17.12 3.78 1.85
C ASP A 65 -16.28 2.79 2.67
N TYR A 66 -15.57 1.88 2.00
CA TYR A 66 -14.67 0.94 2.65
C TYR A 66 -13.61 1.66 3.50
N LEU A 67 -12.93 2.67 2.92
CA LEU A 67 -11.89 3.43 3.59
C LEU A 67 -12.42 4.28 4.74
N GLN A 68 -13.59 4.90 4.58
CA GLN A 68 -14.21 5.73 5.62
C GLN A 68 -14.65 4.90 6.84
N ASN A 69 -14.99 3.64 6.63
CA ASN A 69 -15.40 2.72 7.69
C ASN A 69 -14.22 2.05 8.42
N LEU A 70 -12.97 2.34 8.05
CA LEU A 70 -11.80 1.82 8.76
C LEU A 70 -11.62 2.52 10.10
N SER A 71 -11.59 1.74 11.19
CA SER A 71 -11.22 2.23 12.51
C SER A 71 -9.70 2.41 12.57
N LEU A 72 -9.25 3.66 12.48
CA LEU A 72 -7.83 4.01 12.61
C LEU A 72 -7.47 4.20 14.08
N PRO A 73 -6.31 3.68 14.54
CA PRO A 73 -5.83 3.99 15.88
C PRO A 73 -5.69 5.50 16.00
N SER A 74 -6.23 6.06 17.07
CA SER A 74 -6.04 7.47 17.39
C SER A 74 -4.54 7.75 17.42
N LYS A 75 -4.12 8.76 16.66
CA LYS A 75 -2.76 9.27 16.76
C LYS A 75 -2.65 9.84 18.17
N ASP A 76 -2.00 9.12 19.08
CA ASP A 76 -1.52 9.73 20.33
C ASP A 76 -0.71 10.95 19.88
N ARG A 77 -1.26 12.13 20.18
CA ARG A 77 -0.65 13.41 19.81
C ARG A 77 0.56 13.67 20.69
#